data_AF-A0A3D1CLC3-F1
#
_entry.id   AF-A0A3D1CLC3-F1
#
_cell.length_a   1.000
_cell.length_b   1.000
_cell.length_c   1.000
_cell.angle_alpha   90.00
_cell.angle_beta   90.00
_cell.angle_gamma   90.00
#
_symmetry.space_group_name_H-M   'P 1'
#
loop_
_entity.id
_entity.type
_entity.pdbx_description
1 polymer ?
#
loop_
_entity_poly.entity_id
_entity_poly.type
_entity_poly.pdbx_seq_one_letter_code
_entity_poly.pdbx_strand_id
1 'polypeptide(L)'
;MNKFSTKWYTRQDKTISGPFTKALLKSNLQLGRINAQTEVSTDQKYWQPLGDIIALDTVDPVIPPPLPIDERDGFDRRNEQPLTEAEREMRRQQRRKQEPDFLIQQRQQRSELLKRLKPERPARFWPIFTISVILTSVFVGAILFPTPSNISEADCDTAPAPLVNWENCLKPGLDIPSATLTGANLRNSGLAMSNMMNADLVGTDLSYADLPLSNLSYTNLQGANLKGANLQQADLSYSNLSDSDLSFANLRDAKLGGSDLQNAKLDKAIWIDGRICAAGSIGNCL
;
A
#
# COMPACT_ATOMS: atom_id res chain seq x y z
N MET A 1 6.35 43.53 -6.71
CA MET A 1 5.25 44.31 -6.10
C MET A 1 4.76 43.60 -4.85
N ASN A 2 5.05 44.16 -3.67
CA ASN A 2 4.73 43.57 -2.37
C ASN A 2 3.22 43.36 -2.21
N LYS A 3 2.79 42.09 -2.20
CA LYS A 3 1.47 41.68 -1.70
C LYS A 3 1.47 41.86 -0.19
N PHE A 4 1.31 43.09 0.29
CA PHE A 4 1.00 43.32 1.70
C PHE A 4 -0.37 42.69 1.96
N SER A 5 -0.38 41.53 2.62
CA SER A 5 -1.61 40.93 3.12
C SER A 5 -2.22 41.92 4.10
N THR A 6 -3.32 42.59 3.71
CA THR A 6 -4.07 43.48 4.61
C THR A 6 -4.34 42.74 5.91
N LYS A 7 -3.80 43.29 7.01
CA LYS A 7 -3.96 42.76 8.36
C LYS A 7 -5.25 43.32 8.94
N TRP A 8 -6.08 42.44 9.49
CA TRP A 8 -7.38 42.79 10.05
C TRP A 8 -7.38 42.56 11.56
N TYR A 9 -8.06 43.43 12.29
CA TYR A 9 -8.32 43.32 13.71
C TYR A 9 -9.81 43.13 13.92
N THR A 10 -10.18 42.36 14.94
CA THR A 10 -11.59 42.14 15.32
C THR A 10 -11.82 42.64 16.74
N ARG A 11 -13.00 43.18 17.02
CA ARG A 11 -13.41 43.65 18.34
C ARG A 11 -14.74 43.03 18.76
N GLN A 12 -14.76 42.41 19.94
CA GLN A 12 -15.93 41.79 20.59
C GLN A 12 -15.89 42.12 22.08
N ASP A 13 -17.00 42.59 22.65
CA ASP A 13 -17.11 42.88 24.09
C ASP A 13 -15.94 43.71 24.66
N LYS A 14 -15.48 44.71 23.88
CA LYS A 14 -14.33 45.60 24.18
C LYS A 14 -12.94 44.95 24.11
N THR A 15 -12.83 43.68 23.78
CA THR A 15 -11.54 43.02 23.53
C THR A 15 -11.14 43.14 22.06
N ILE A 16 -9.89 43.54 21.79
CA ILE A 16 -9.34 43.64 20.44
C ILE A 16 -8.42 42.43 20.19
N SER A 17 -8.65 41.73 19.08
CA SER A 17 -7.86 40.56 18.66
C SER A 17 -7.29 40.75 17.26
N GLY A 18 -6.08 40.26 17.02
CA GLY A 18 -5.39 40.34 15.72
C GLY A 18 -3.90 40.66 15.87
N PRO A 19 -3.18 40.93 14.77
CA PRO A 19 -3.65 41.00 13.39
C PRO A 19 -3.92 39.63 12.77
N PHE A 20 -5.04 39.51 12.08
CA PHE A 20 -5.44 38.33 11.31
C PHE A 20 -5.26 38.55 9.81
N THR A 21 -4.88 37.48 9.11
CA THR A 21 -5.00 37.45 7.64
C THR A 21 -6.46 37.22 7.24
N LYS A 22 -6.83 37.55 6.00
CA LYS A 22 -8.17 37.25 5.45
C LYS A 22 -8.53 35.75 5.58
N ALA A 23 -7.54 34.86 5.49
CA ALA A 23 -7.73 33.42 5.69
C ALA A 23 -8.07 33.07 7.14
N LEU A 24 -7.43 33.72 8.12
CA LEU A 24 -7.64 33.46 9.53
C LEU A 24 -8.98 34.07 10.02
N LEU A 25 -9.36 35.24 9.49
CA LEU A 25 -10.73 35.77 9.61
C LEU A 25 -11.78 34.78 9.10
N LYS A 26 -11.57 34.22 7.91
CA LYS A 26 -12.46 33.22 7.31
C LYS A 26 -12.58 31.97 8.20
N SER A 27 -11.46 31.51 8.75
CA SER A 27 -11.43 30.36 9.67
C SER A 27 -12.16 30.67 10.98
N ASN A 28 -11.95 31.84 11.59
CA ASN A 28 -12.66 32.24 12.81
C ASN A 28 -14.17 32.35 12.58
N LEU A 29 -14.61 32.86 11.43
CA LEU A 29 -16.01 32.88 11.03
C LEU A 29 -16.56 31.45 10.82
N GLN A 30 -15.74 30.54 10.28
CA GLN A 30 -16.08 29.12 10.17
C GLN A 30 -16.13 28.38 11.52
N LEU A 31 -15.41 28.87 12.52
CA LEU A 31 -15.43 28.29 13.85
C LEU A 31 -16.52 28.92 14.73
N GLY A 32 -17.30 29.88 14.20
CA GLY A 32 -18.29 30.62 14.97
C GLY A 32 -17.69 31.56 16.02
N ARG A 33 -16.37 31.77 16.00
CA ARG A 33 -15.64 32.65 16.92
C ARG A 33 -15.93 34.13 16.65
N ILE A 34 -16.24 34.45 15.40
CA ILE A 34 -16.69 35.78 14.97
C ILE A 34 -17.99 35.65 14.19
N ASN A 35 -18.81 36.70 14.22
CA ASN A 35 -20.13 36.78 13.61
C ASN A 35 -20.31 38.10 12.83
N ALA A 36 -21.49 38.32 12.26
CA ALA A 36 -21.78 39.55 11.50
C ALA A 36 -21.66 40.83 12.34
N GLN A 37 -21.96 40.78 13.64
CA GLN A 37 -21.84 41.96 14.52
C GLN A 37 -20.43 42.21 15.03
N THR A 38 -19.49 41.30 14.77
CA THR A 38 -18.10 41.47 15.17
C THR A 38 -17.51 42.65 14.42
N GLU A 39 -17.06 43.66 15.15
CA GLU A 39 -16.46 44.84 14.53
C GLU A 39 -15.09 44.49 13.99
N VAL A 40 -14.78 44.97 12.79
CA VAL A 40 -13.50 44.73 12.14
C VAL A 40 -12.85 46.03 11.69
N SER A 41 -11.53 46.06 11.72
CA SER A 41 -10.73 47.22 11.36
C SER A 41 -9.42 46.80 10.71
N THR A 42 -8.93 47.57 9.73
CA THR A 42 -7.60 47.36 9.13
C THR A 42 -6.52 48.24 9.77
N ASP A 43 -6.93 49.30 10.50
CA ASP A 43 -6.05 50.32 11.05
C ASP A 43 -6.24 50.57 12.57
N GLN A 44 -7.13 49.83 13.20
CA GLN A 44 -7.55 49.94 14.61
C GLN A 44 -8.22 51.27 14.99
N LYS A 45 -8.43 52.19 14.04
CA LYS A 45 -9.04 53.50 14.26
C LYS A 45 -10.49 53.50 13.83
N TYR A 46 -10.77 53.00 12.63
CA TYR A 46 -12.13 52.90 12.09
C TYR A 46 -12.63 51.46 12.25
N TRP A 47 -13.73 51.32 12.99
CA TRP A 47 -14.37 50.05 13.27
C TRP A 47 -15.73 50.02 12.60
N GLN A 48 -16.03 48.93 11.91
CA GLN A 48 -17.32 48.69 11.28
C GLN A 48 -17.74 47.23 11.52
N PRO A 49 -19.03 46.93 11.69
CA PRO A 49 -19.49 45.54 11.78
C PRO A 49 -19.05 44.73 10.55
N LEU A 50 -18.66 43.48 10.77
CA LEU A 50 -18.33 42.54 9.69
C LEU A 50 -19.51 42.35 8.73
N GLY A 51 -20.73 42.49 9.26
CA GLY A 51 -22.01 42.51 8.58
C GLY A 51 -22.16 43.75 7.71
N ASP A 52 -21.88 44.95 8.20
CA ASP A 52 -22.09 46.22 7.46
C ASP A 52 -21.18 46.42 6.25
N ILE A 53 -20.07 45.67 6.19
CA ILE A 53 -19.28 45.53 4.96
C ILE A 53 -20.14 44.92 3.82
N ILE A 54 -21.29 44.32 4.17
CA ILE A 54 -22.27 43.64 3.31
C ILE A 54 -23.69 43.99 3.83
N ALA A 55 -24.30 45.06 3.33
CA ALA A 55 -25.67 45.49 3.69
C ALA A 55 -26.65 44.31 3.94
N LEU A 56 -26.93 44.03 5.20
CA LEU A 56 -27.81 42.96 5.68
C LEU A 56 -28.66 43.55 6.80
N ASP A 57 -29.98 43.50 6.65
CA ASP A 57 -30.91 43.88 7.71
C ASP A 57 -30.66 43.00 8.94
N THR A 58 -30.26 43.64 10.04
CA THR A 58 -29.84 42.98 11.26
C THR A 58 -31.06 42.53 12.06
N VAL A 59 -31.30 41.22 12.12
CA VAL A 59 -32.12 40.62 13.18
C VAL A 59 -31.19 40.29 14.34
N ASP A 60 -31.50 40.80 15.54
CA ASP A 60 -30.72 40.57 16.76
C ASP A 60 -30.59 39.06 17.06
N PRO A 61 -29.37 38.53 17.22
CA PRO A 61 -29.20 37.12 17.55
C PRO A 61 -29.38 36.91 19.06
N VAL A 62 -30.45 36.20 19.44
CA VAL A 62 -30.51 35.50 20.72
C VAL A 62 -29.41 34.44 20.72
N ILE A 63 -28.42 34.55 21.62
CA ILE A 63 -27.33 33.58 21.75
C ILE A 63 -27.88 32.35 22.49
N PRO A 64 -28.02 31.16 21.86
CA PRO A 64 -28.33 29.95 22.60
C PRO A 64 -27.05 29.40 23.25
N PRO A 65 -27.17 28.63 24.35
CA PRO A 65 -26.04 27.97 24.97
C PRO A 65 -25.33 27.00 24.00
N PRO A 66 -24.04 26.71 24.21
CA PRO A 66 -23.29 25.79 23.37
C PRO A 66 -24.00 24.44 23.30
N LEU A 67 -24.18 23.94 22.08
CA LEU A 67 -24.73 22.61 21.86
C LEU A 67 -23.81 21.56 22.51
N PRO A 68 -24.36 20.49 23.12
CA PRO A 68 -23.57 19.39 23.62
C PRO A 68 -22.67 18.83 22.51
N ILE A 69 -21.43 18.52 22.86
CA ILE A 69 -20.47 17.83 21.99
C ILE A 69 -21.13 16.53 21.50
N ASP A 70 -21.11 16.27 20.19
CA ASP A 70 -21.58 15.00 19.60
C ASP A 70 -20.65 13.89 20.10
N GLU A 71 -20.98 13.29 21.24
CA GLU A 71 -20.33 12.10 21.79
C GLU A 71 -20.72 10.90 20.91
N ARG A 72 -20.13 10.83 19.72
CA ARG A 72 -20.01 9.56 18.99
C ARG A 72 -18.86 8.79 19.61
N ASP A 73 -19.14 8.12 20.71
CA ASP A 73 -18.29 7.03 21.17
C ASP A 73 -18.32 5.94 20.08
N GLY A 74 -17.17 5.65 19.50
CA GLY A 74 -17.04 4.73 18.37
C GLY A 74 -17.26 3.26 18.76
N PHE A 75 -18.36 2.92 19.45
CA PHE A 75 -18.70 1.54 19.75
C PHE A 75 -19.37 0.87 18.54
N ASP A 76 -18.77 -0.27 18.21
CA ASP A 76 -18.92 -1.08 17.01
C ASP A 76 -20.36 -1.58 16.81
N ARG A 77 -20.91 -1.38 15.61
CA ARG A 77 -22.29 -1.75 15.24
C ARG A 77 -22.48 -3.25 14.96
N ARG A 78 -21.49 -4.09 15.26
CA ARG A 78 -21.46 -5.52 14.90
C ARG A 78 -22.00 -6.48 15.96
N ASN A 79 -22.55 -5.99 17.08
CA ASN A 79 -23.28 -6.85 18.03
C ASN A 79 -24.79 -6.73 17.83
N GLU A 80 -25.35 -7.75 17.17
CA GLU A 80 -26.76 -7.93 16.88
C GLU A 80 -27.56 -8.30 18.14
N GLN A 81 -27.87 -7.32 18.99
CA GLN A 81 -29.01 -7.45 19.92
C GLN A 81 -30.16 -6.56 19.47
N PRO A 82 -31.38 -7.12 19.30
CA PRO A 82 -32.53 -6.33 18.91
C PRO A 82 -32.88 -5.35 20.02
N LEU A 83 -32.88 -4.05 19.67
CA LEU A 83 -33.21 -2.95 20.58
C LEU A 83 -34.59 -3.16 21.21
N THR A 84 -34.65 -2.94 22.52
CA THR A 84 -35.89 -2.93 23.30
C THR A 84 -36.83 -1.81 22.85
N GLU A 85 -38.13 -1.95 23.12
CA GLU A 85 -39.16 -0.95 22.78
C GLU A 85 -38.81 0.44 23.36
N ALA A 86 -38.33 0.48 24.61
CA ALA A 86 -37.91 1.70 25.29
C ALA A 86 -36.69 2.37 24.62
N GLU A 87 -35.71 1.59 24.17
CA GLU A 87 -34.56 2.11 23.41
C GLU A 87 -34.97 2.62 22.02
N ARG A 88 -35.93 1.96 21.37
CA ARG A 88 -36.50 2.46 20.10
C ARG A 88 -37.22 3.78 20.30
N GLU A 89 -37.93 3.95 21.41
CA GLU A 89 -38.64 5.19 21.74
C GLU A 89 -37.68 6.33 22.10
N MET A 90 -36.64 6.05 22.90
CA MET A 90 -35.55 7.00 23.13
C MET A 90 -34.87 7.41 21.82
N ARG A 91 -34.58 6.45 20.92
CA ARG A 91 -34.02 6.75 19.60
C ARG A 91 -34.98 7.55 18.71
N ARG A 92 -36.30 7.34 18.84
CA ARG A 92 -37.32 8.17 18.17
C ARG A 92 -37.30 9.61 18.69
N GLN A 93 -37.06 9.82 19.99
CA GLN A 93 -36.92 11.16 20.58
C GLN A 93 -35.57 11.82 20.25
N GLN A 94 -34.53 11.03 19.99
CA GLN A 94 -33.24 11.46 19.48
C GLN A 94 -33.22 11.64 17.95
N ARG A 95 -34.32 11.32 17.23
CA ARG A 95 -34.43 11.68 15.81
C ARG A 95 -34.30 13.19 15.71
N ARG A 96 -33.48 13.64 14.74
CA ARG A 96 -33.22 15.04 14.45
C ARG A 96 -34.54 15.81 14.48
N LYS A 97 -34.78 16.59 15.54
CA LYS A 97 -35.86 17.57 15.56
C LYS A 97 -35.59 18.54 14.41
N GLN A 98 -36.66 19.09 13.83
CA GLN A 98 -36.52 20.11 12.81
C GLN A 98 -35.64 21.23 13.38
N GLU A 99 -34.56 21.54 12.66
CA GLU A 99 -33.62 22.56 13.09
C GLU A 99 -34.38 23.90 13.21
N PRO A 100 -34.26 24.61 14.35
CA PRO A 100 -34.91 25.91 14.52
C PRO A 100 -34.55 26.88 13.40
N ASP A 101 -35.53 27.64 12.91
CA ASP A 101 -35.36 28.53 11.75
C ASP A 101 -34.21 29.54 11.92
N PHE A 102 -33.93 29.97 13.15
CA PHE A 102 -32.81 30.89 13.44
C PHE A 102 -31.43 30.28 13.15
N LEU A 103 -31.22 28.98 13.38
CA LEU A 103 -29.94 28.31 13.07
C LEU A 103 -29.76 28.14 11.56
N ILE A 104 -30.85 27.91 10.84
CA ILE A 104 -30.87 27.83 9.37
C ILE A 104 -30.46 29.19 8.78
N GLN A 105 -31.08 30.28 9.26
CA GLN A 105 -30.74 31.65 8.85
C GLN A 105 -29.28 31.99 9.15
N GLN A 106 -28.78 31.65 10.34
CA GLN A 106 -27.39 31.90 10.72
C GLN A 106 -26.40 31.17 9.80
N ARG A 107 -26.68 29.90 9.45
CA ARG A 107 -25.86 29.12 8.52
C ARG A 107 -25.87 29.75 7.11
N GLN A 108 -27.02 30.23 6.65
CA GLN A 108 -27.16 30.90 5.36
C GLN A 108 -26.33 32.19 5.33
N GLN A 109 -26.45 33.06 6.33
CA GLN A 109 -25.64 34.29 6.45
C GLN A 109 -24.14 33.98 6.44
N ARG A 110 -23.71 32.99 7.24
CA ARG A 110 -22.31 32.56 7.27
C ARG A 110 -21.84 32.02 5.91
N SER A 111 -22.67 31.26 5.20
CA SER A 111 -22.32 30.74 3.88
C SER A 111 -22.09 31.85 2.85
N GLU A 112 -22.89 32.92 2.92
CA GLU A 112 -22.79 34.08 2.03
C GLU A 112 -21.52 34.89 2.30
N LEU A 113 -21.20 35.13 3.58
CA LEU A 113 -19.93 35.74 3.99
C LEU A 113 -18.72 34.93 3.48
N LEU A 114 -18.76 33.60 3.56
CA LEU A 114 -17.65 32.74 3.11
C LEU A 114 -17.46 32.72 1.59
N LYS A 115 -18.54 32.85 0.81
CA LYS A 115 -18.48 32.98 -0.64
C LYS A 115 -17.76 34.28 -1.03
N ARG A 116 -18.09 35.40 -0.38
CA ARG A 116 -17.48 36.71 -0.67
C ARG A 116 -16.05 36.86 -0.15
N LEU A 117 -15.68 36.09 0.89
CA LEU A 117 -14.29 35.98 1.34
C LEU A 117 -13.43 35.08 0.43
N LYS A 118 -14.00 34.38 -0.57
CA LYS A 118 -13.24 33.52 -1.48
C LYS A 118 -12.29 34.37 -2.33
N PRO A 119 -10.97 34.12 -2.29
CA PRO A 119 -10.04 34.85 -3.14
C PRO A 119 -10.27 34.44 -4.60
N GLU A 120 -10.45 35.41 -5.50
CA GLU A 120 -10.36 35.19 -6.94
C GLU A 120 -8.91 34.83 -7.27
N ARG A 121 -8.62 33.52 -7.35
CA ARG A 121 -7.37 33.05 -7.94
C ARG A 121 -7.60 33.00 -9.44
N PRO A 122 -6.86 33.76 -10.26
CA PRO A 122 -6.98 33.64 -11.70
C PRO A 122 -6.66 32.19 -12.08
N ALA A 123 -7.56 31.55 -12.82
CA ALA A 123 -7.36 30.19 -13.32
C ALA A 123 -6.15 30.20 -14.27
N ARG A 124 -4.95 29.96 -13.72
CA ARG A 124 -3.77 29.70 -14.54
C ARG A 124 -3.94 28.29 -15.11
N PHE A 125 -4.48 28.21 -16.33
CA PHE A 125 -4.59 26.97 -17.11
C PHE A 125 -3.23 26.47 -17.61
N TRP A 126 -2.24 27.36 -17.68
CA TRP A 126 -0.90 27.08 -18.19
C TRP A 126 -0.19 25.86 -17.57
N PRO A 127 -0.15 25.66 -16.23
CA PRO A 127 0.49 24.49 -15.62
C PRO A 127 -0.21 23.16 -15.97
N ILE A 128 -1.52 23.16 -16.22
CA ILE A 128 -2.25 21.95 -16.58
C ILE A 128 -1.94 21.57 -18.04
N PHE A 129 -1.88 22.58 -18.92
CA PHE A 129 -1.53 22.38 -20.32
C PHE A 129 -0.09 21.87 -20.48
N THR A 130 0.88 22.43 -19.74
CA THR A 130 2.27 21.97 -19.80
C THR A 130 2.44 20.54 -19.32
N ILE A 131 1.76 20.15 -18.24
CA ILE A 131 1.78 18.76 -17.74
C ILE A 131 1.17 17.81 -18.78
N SER A 132 0.06 18.20 -19.42
CA SER A 132 -0.58 17.40 -20.46
C SER A 132 0.35 17.15 -21.65
N VAL A 133 1.04 18.20 -22.14
CA VAL A 133 2.00 18.09 -23.25
C VAL A 133 3.20 17.20 -22.91
N ILE A 134 3.71 17.28 -21.67
CA ILE A 134 4.81 16.41 -21.23
C ILE A 134 4.35 14.95 -21.19
N LEU A 135 3.17 14.68 -20.62
CA LEU A 135 2.63 13.32 -20.54
C LEU A 135 2.38 12.71 -21.92
N THR A 136 1.82 13.48 -22.86
CA THR A 136 1.61 13.00 -24.23
C THR A 136 2.94 12.77 -24.95
N SER A 137 3.93 13.65 -24.75
CA SER A 137 5.27 13.46 -25.33
C SER A 137 5.97 12.22 -24.78
N VAL A 138 5.88 11.95 -23.48
CA VAL A 138 6.45 10.73 -22.86
C VAL A 138 5.74 9.49 -23.39
N PHE A 139 4.41 9.53 -23.50
CA PHE A 139 3.62 8.41 -24.01
C PHE A 139 3.94 8.11 -25.48
N VAL A 140 4.00 9.14 -26.33
CA VAL A 140 4.42 9.00 -27.74
C VAL A 140 5.85 8.49 -27.83
N GLY A 141 6.75 8.99 -26.98
CA GLY A 141 8.13 8.50 -26.89
C GLY A 141 8.21 7.01 -26.55
N ALA A 142 7.40 6.53 -25.59
CA ALA A 142 7.34 5.11 -25.21
C ALA A 142 6.83 4.21 -26.35
N ILE A 143 5.91 4.71 -27.19
CA ILE A 143 5.41 3.98 -28.36
C ILE A 143 6.43 3.95 -29.50
N LEU A 144 7.08 5.09 -29.79
CA LEU A 144 8.02 5.22 -30.90
C LEU A 144 9.40 4.59 -30.59
N PHE A 145 9.78 4.55 -29.33
CA PHE A 145 11.03 3.97 -28.84
C PHE A 145 10.74 2.95 -27.74
N PRO A 146 10.16 1.78 -28.10
CA PRO A 146 9.95 0.72 -27.14
C PRO A 146 11.32 0.32 -26.58
N THR A 147 11.51 0.52 -25.27
CA THR A 147 12.69 -0.03 -24.59
C THR A 147 12.55 -1.55 -24.63
N PRO A 148 13.52 -2.30 -25.17
CA PRO A 148 13.48 -3.75 -25.10
C PRO A 148 13.46 -4.15 -23.62
N SER A 149 12.34 -4.71 -23.17
CA SER A 149 12.28 -5.34 -21.87
C SER A 149 13.06 -6.65 -21.99
N ASN A 150 14.24 -6.72 -21.37
CA ASN A 150 14.97 -7.97 -21.18
C ASN A 150 14.28 -8.84 -20.12
N ILE A 151 13.00 -9.10 -20.30
CA ILE A 151 12.31 -10.15 -19.58
C ILE A 151 12.62 -11.39 -20.40
N SER A 152 13.51 -12.25 -19.90
CA SER A 152 13.69 -13.58 -20.47
C SER A 152 12.33 -14.26 -20.39
N GLU A 153 11.63 -14.33 -21.51
CA GLU A 153 10.32 -14.95 -21.58
C GLU A 153 10.52 -16.45 -21.32
N ALA A 154 9.86 -16.96 -20.29
CA ALA A 154 9.91 -18.38 -20.01
C ALA A 154 9.28 -19.14 -21.17
N ASP A 155 9.97 -20.16 -21.67
CA ASP A 155 9.52 -20.99 -22.77
C ASP A 155 9.31 -22.41 -22.27
N CYS A 156 8.09 -22.68 -21.78
CA CYS A 156 7.74 -23.98 -21.23
C CYS A 156 7.67 -25.10 -22.28
N ASP A 157 7.71 -24.83 -23.58
CA ASP A 157 7.57 -25.85 -24.62
C ASP A 157 8.92 -26.27 -25.22
N THR A 158 9.98 -25.50 -24.96
CA THR A 158 11.35 -25.88 -25.32
C THR A 158 11.76 -27.22 -24.75
N ALA A 159 12.48 -27.99 -25.59
CA ALA A 159 13.11 -29.23 -25.18
C ALA A 159 14.21 -28.98 -24.12
N PRO A 160 14.56 -29.98 -23.30
CA PRO A 160 15.62 -29.85 -22.30
C PRO A 160 16.96 -29.47 -22.96
N ALA A 161 17.53 -28.35 -22.51
CA ALA A 161 18.81 -27.85 -23.01
C ALA A 161 19.53 -26.99 -21.95
N PRO A 162 20.85 -26.78 -22.06
CA PRO A 162 21.56 -25.81 -21.23
C PRO A 162 20.95 -24.41 -21.36
N LEU A 163 20.95 -23.66 -20.26
CA LEU A 163 20.42 -22.28 -20.18
C LEU A 163 18.93 -22.12 -20.55
N VAL A 164 18.17 -23.22 -20.66
CA VAL A 164 16.74 -23.14 -20.95
C VAL A 164 16.01 -22.37 -19.84
N ASN A 165 15.02 -21.57 -20.21
CA ASN A 165 14.20 -20.84 -19.26
C ASN A 165 12.82 -21.48 -19.14
N TRP A 166 12.61 -22.24 -18.07
CA TRP A 166 11.32 -22.79 -17.64
C TRP A 166 10.84 -22.17 -16.33
N GLU A 167 11.17 -20.89 -16.08
CA GLU A 167 10.67 -20.17 -14.91
C GLU A 167 9.14 -20.20 -14.86
N ASN A 168 8.57 -20.52 -13.70
CA ASN A 168 7.13 -20.67 -13.47
C ASN A 168 6.41 -21.76 -14.30
N CYS A 169 7.13 -22.67 -14.97
CA CYS A 169 6.49 -23.73 -15.75
C CYS A 169 5.95 -24.87 -14.86
N LEU A 170 4.78 -25.41 -15.20
CA LEU A 170 4.23 -26.62 -14.59
C LEU A 170 4.54 -27.83 -15.46
N LYS A 171 5.43 -28.70 -14.98
CA LYS A 171 5.93 -29.91 -15.63
C LYS A 171 5.93 -31.13 -14.66
N PRO A 172 4.79 -31.49 -14.05
CA PRO A 172 4.71 -32.66 -13.18
C PRO A 172 4.96 -33.94 -14.00
N GLY A 173 5.68 -34.91 -13.41
CA GLY A 173 6.00 -36.17 -14.08
C GLY A 173 6.96 -36.06 -15.26
N LEU A 174 7.70 -34.95 -15.38
CA LEU A 174 8.70 -34.76 -16.44
C LEU A 174 9.73 -35.89 -16.42
N ASP A 175 9.86 -36.63 -17.53
CA ASP A 175 10.78 -37.77 -17.65
C ASP A 175 11.92 -37.43 -18.60
N ILE A 176 13.05 -36.98 -18.04
CA ILE A 176 14.23 -36.51 -18.78
C ILE A 176 15.55 -37.04 -18.16
N PRO A 177 15.70 -38.37 -18.01
CA PRO A 177 16.92 -38.93 -17.44
C PRO A 177 18.14 -38.56 -18.29
N SER A 178 19.27 -38.29 -17.63
CA SER A 178 20.54 -37.91 -18.27
C SER A 178 20.49 -36.61 -19.10
N ALA A 179 19.47 -35.76 -18.90
CA ALA A 179 19.39 -34.47 -19.59
C ALA A 179 20.45 -33.47 -19.09
N THR A 180 20.86 -32.55 -19.96
CA THR A 180 21.76 -31.45 -19.61
C THR A 180 20.97 -30.15 -19.54
N LEU A 181 20.84 -29.61 -18.33
CA LEU A 181 20.16 -28.34 -18.02
C LEU A 181 21.10 -27.38 -17.26
N THR A 182 22.41 -27.48 -17.51
CA THR A 182 23.44 -26.63 -16.91
C THR A 182 23.07 -25.15 -17.07
N GLY A 183 23.01 -24.43 -15.94
CA GLY A 183 22.65 -23.01 -15.89
C GLY A 183 21.22 -22.67 -16.31
N ALA A 184 20.33 -23.66 -16.45
CA ALA A 184 18.92 -23.41 -16.75
C ALA A 184 18.23 -22.61 -15.64
N ASN A 185 17.19 -21.88 -16.00
CA ASN A 185 16.28 -21.21 -15.07
C ASN A 185 15.02 -22.07 -14.89
N LEU A 186 14.91 -22.75 -13.76
CA LEU A 186 13.78 -23.58 -13.34
C LEU A 186 13.09 -22.98 -12.11
N ARG A 187 13.29 -21.69 -11.85
CA ARG A 187 12.77 -21.02 -10.67
C ARG A 187 11.24 -21.10 -10.60
N ASN A 188 10.73 -21.41 -9.42
CA ASN A 188 9.29 -21.52 -9.15
C ASN A 188 8.55 -22.47 -10.11
N SER A 189 9.24 -23.47 -10.67
CA SER A 189 8.64 -24.48 -11.55
C SER A 189 8.00 -25.62 -10.74
N GLY A 190 6.93 -26.20 -11.28
CA GLY A 190 6.28 -27.38 -10.73
C GLY A 190 6.81 -28.65 -11.37
N LEU A 191 7.74 -29.33 -10.70
CA LEU A 191 8.46 -30.52 -11.18
C LEU A 191 8.17 -31.77 -10.33
N ALA A 192 7.02 -31.81 -9.65
CA ALA A 192 6.63 -32.93 -8.80
C ALA A 192 6.66 -34.27 -9.57
N MET A 193 7.16 -35.33 -8.92
CA MET A 193 7.27 -36.69 -9.47
C MET A 193 8.09 -36.79 -10.77
N SER A 194 8.97 -35.83 -11.05
CA SER A 194 9.82 -35.85 -12.24
C SER A 194 10.97 -36.85 -12.10
N ASN A 195 11.43 -37.40 -13.22
CA ASN A 195 12.61 -38.24 -13.31
C ASN A 195 13.74 -37.48 -14.01
N MET A 196 14.72 -37.07 -13.21
CA MET A 196 15.95 -36.38 -13.62
C MET A 196 17.19 -37.15 -13.16
N MET A 197 17.07 -38.48 -13.06
CA MET A 197 18.19 -39.36 -12.73
C MET A 197 19.36 -39.12 -13.69
N ASN A 198 20.59 -39.05 -13.17
CA ASN A 198 21.82 -38.77 -13.93
C ASN A 198 21.84 -37.43 -14.70
N ALA A 199 20.90 -36.51 -14.48
CA ALA A 199 20.92 -35.23 -15.18
C ALA A 199 22.08 -34.32 -14.72
N ASP A 200 22.50 -33.41 -15.60
CA ASP A 200 23.45 -32.34 -15.28
C ASP A 200 22.67 -31.04 -15.04
N LEU A 201 22.64 -30.62 -13.78
CA LEU A 201 21.96 -29.44 -13.26
C LEU A 201 22.95 -28.45 -12.62
N VAL A 202 24.21 -28.43 -13.11
CA VAL A 202 25.25 -27.54 -12.57
C VAL A 202 24.83 -26.08 -12.72
N GLY A 203 24.87 -25.33 -11.62
CA GLY A 203 24.54 -23.90 -11.60
C GLY A 203 23.09 -23.57 -11.97
N THR A 204 22.19 -24.54 -12.04
CA THR A 204 20.77 -24.35 -12.36
C THR A 204 20.05 -23.59 -11.24
N ASP A 205 19.16 -22.66 -11.59
CA ASP A 205 18.29 -21.99 -10.62
C ASP A 205 17.01 -22.79 -10.44
N LEU A 206 16.91 -23.52 -9.33
CA LEU A 206 15.75 -24.28 -8.86
C LEU A 206 15.10 -23.60 -7.64
N SER A 207 15.36 -22.31 -7.42
CA SER A 207 14.82 -21.62 -6.24
C SER A 207 13.29 -21.66 -6.26
N TYR A 208 12.71 -22.02 -5.12
CA TYR A 208 11.27 -22.20 -4.94
C TYR A 208 10.62 -23.24 -5.88
N ALA A 209 11.38 -24.11 -6.53
CA ALA A 209 10.83 -25.18 -7.35
C ALA A 209 10.11 -26.24 -6.47
N ASP A 210 9.04 -26.81 -7.00
CA ASP A 210 8.27 -27.87 -6.35
C ASP A 210 8.69 -29.23 -6.93
N LEU A 211 9.49 -29.99 -6.19
CA LEU A 211 10.09 -31.28 -6.59
C LEU A 211 9.69 -32.47 -5.66
N PRO A 212 8.48 -32.52 -5.07
CA PRO A 212 8.14 -33.62 -4.18
C PRO A 212 8.12 -34.93 -4.95
N LEU A 213 8.60 -36.01 -4.32
CA LEU A 213 8.64 -37.36 -4.89
C LEU A 213 9.49 -37.50 -6.17
N SER A 214 10.27 -36.47 -6.55
CA SER A 214 11.08 -36.51 -7.77
C SER A 214 12.33 -37.38 -7.60
N ASN A 215 12.77 -38.01 -8.69
CA ASN A 215 13.99 -38.78 -8.75
C ASN A 215 15.15 -37.91 -9.28
N LEU A 216 16.01 -37.50 -8.35
CA LEU A 216 17.25 -36.76 -8.55
C LEU A 216 18.47 -37.60 -8.13
N SER A 217 18.37 -38.94 -8.25
CA SER A 217 19.50 -39.82 -7.93
C SER A 217 20.60 -39.69 -8.98
N TYR A 218 21.85 -39.71 -8.51
CA TYR A 218 23.06 -39.54 -9.34
C TYR A 218 23.13 -38.22 -10.14
N THR A 219 22.32 -37.23 -9.79
CA THR A 219 22.27 -35.94 -10.49
C THR A 219 23.43 -35.04 -10.08
N ASN A 220 23.99 -34.27 -11.02
CA ASN A 220 25.01 -33.26 -10.72
C ASN A 220 24.34 -31.90 -10.46
N LEU A 221 24.22 -31.49 -9.20
CA LEU A 221 23.63 -30.24 -8.72
C LEU A 221 24.69 -29.27 -8.17
N GLN A 222 25.96 -29.43 -8.58
CA GLN A 222 27.05 -28.57 -8.11
C GLN A 222 26.72 -27.09 -8.35
N GLY A 223 26.80 -26.28 -7.29
CA GLY A 223 26.53 -24.84 -7.35
C GLY A 223 25.08 -24.47 -7.70
N ALA A 224 24.14 -25.42 -7.74
CA ALA A 224 22.73 -25.14 -8.02
C ALA A 224 22.09 -24.29 -6.90
N ASN A 225 21.16 -23.41 -7.28
CA ASN A 225 20.37 -22.64 -6.32
C ASN A 225 19.05 -23.38 -6.06
N LEU A 226 18.92 -24.04 -4.91
CA LEU A 226 17.73 -24.77 -4.45
C LEU A 226 17.01 -24.04 -3.30
N LYS A 227 17.26 -22.74 -3.16
CA LYS A 227 16.74 -21.94 -2.05
C LYS A 227 15.22 -22.01 -2.00
N GLY A 228 14.68 -22.45 -0.86
CA GLY A 228 13.23 -22.57 -0.65
C GLY A 228 12.55 -23.64 -1.51
N ALA A 229 13.28 -24.52 -2.20
CA ALA A 229 12.71 -25.60 -2.98
C ALA A 229 11.99 -26.63 -2.09
N ASN A 230 10.91 -27.21 -2.59
CA ASN A 230 10.23 -28.32 -1.94
C ASN A 230 10.78 -29.65 -2.48
N LEU A 231 11.59 -30.34 -1.69
CA LEU A 231 12.23 -31.62 -2.03
C LEU A 231 11.66 -32.77 -1.17
N GLN A 232 10.44 -32.61 -0.64
CA GLN A 232 9.84 -33.62 0.22
C GLN A 232 9.79 -34.98 -0.47
N GLN A 233 10.32 -36.01 0.20
CA GLN A 233 10.36 -37.38 -0.31
C GLN A 233 11.11 -37.56 -1.64
N ALA A 234 11.87 -36.57 -2.10
CA ALA A 234 12.70 -36.68 -3.29
C ALA A 234 13.85 -37.68 -3.06
N ASP A 235 14.26 -38.38 -4.12
CA ASP A 235 15.44 -39.23 -4.09
C ASP A 235 16.65 -38.46 -4.61
N LEU A 236 17.56 -38.07 -3.73
CA LEU A 236 18.82 -37.37 -4.03
C LEU A 236 20.04 -38.28 -3.81
N SER A 237 19.84 -39.61 -3.76
CA SER A 237 20.92 -40.56 -3.46
C SER A 237 22.05 -40.44 -4.50
N TYR A 238 23.30 -40.40 -4.03
CA TYR A 238 24.50 -40.25 -4.87
C TYR A 238 24.55 -38.98 -5.73
N SER A 239 23.73 -37.96 -5.44
CA SER A 239 23.80 -36.67 -6.12
C SER A 239 25.01 -35.84 -5.66
N ASN A 240 25.51 -34.99 -6.54
CA ASN A 240 26.50 -33.98 -6.16
C ASN A 240 25.81 -32.66 -5.84
N LEU A 241 25.67 -32.31 -4.56
CA LEU A 241 25.13 -31.04 -4.08
C LEU A 241 26.23 -30.07 -3.62
N SER A 242 27.50 -30.32 -3.98
CA SER A 242 28.62 -29.48 -3.54
C SER A 242 28.40 -28.01 -3.93
N ASP A 243 28.68 -27.08 -3.01
CA ASP A 243 28.53 -25.64 -3.20
C ASP A 243 27.11 -25.14 -3.53
N SER A 244 26.08 -25.99 -3.42
CA SER A 244 24.68 -25.61 -3.66
C SER A 244 24.09 -24.73 -2.53
N ASP A 245 23.03 -23.98 -2.86
CA ASP A 245 22.25 -23.23 -1.86
C ASP A 245 20.90 -23.94 -1.60
N LEU A 246 20.81 -24.66 -0.48
CA LEU A 246 19.60 -25.33 0.01
C LEU A 246 18.93 -24.54 1.15
N SER A 247 19.27 -23.27 1.34
CA SER A 247 18.70 -22.44 2.41
C SER A 247 17.17 -22.43 2.32
N PHE A 248 16.47 -22.60 3.44
CA PHE A 248 15.01 -22.68 3.52
C PHE A 248 14.35 -23.81 2.71
N ALA A 249 15.11 -24.71 2.09
CA ALA A 249 14.55 -25.85 1.36
C ALA A 249 13.87 -26.84 2.32
N ASN A 250 12.89 -27.60 1.80
CA ASN A 250 12.20 -28.63 2.56
C ASN A 250 12.63 -30.02 2.07
N LEU A 251 13.52 -30.66 2.81
CA LEU A 251 14.08 -31.98 2.52
C LEU A 251 13.41 -33.08 3.34
N ARG A 252 12.27 -32.82 3.99
CA ARG A 252 11.61 -33.80 4.87
C ARG A 252 11.38 -35.13 4.13
N ASP A 253 11.82 -36.22 4.75
CA ASP A 253 11.74 -37.59 4.21
C ASP A 253 12.51 -37.80 2.86
N ALA A 254 13.36 -36.88 2.43
CA ALA A 254 14.21 -37.05 1.25
C ALA A 254 15.33 -38.06 1.50
N LYS A 255 15.78 -38.75 0.44
CA LYS A 255 16.90 -39.70 0.51
C LYS A 255 18.19 -39.02 0.07
N LEU A 256 19.17 -38.94 0.97
CA LEU A 256 20.49 -38.34 0.73
C LEU A 256 21.64 -39.36 0.79
N GLY A 257 21.34 -40.66 0.63
CA GLY A 257 22.34 -41.71 0.75
C GLY A 257 23.47 -41.54 -0.26
N GLY A 258 24.70 -41.29 0.20
CA GLY A 258 25.87 -41.11 -0.66
C GLY A 258 25.94 -39.78 -1.41
N SER A 259 25.05 -38.82 -1.15
CA SER A 259 25.13 -37.49 -1.76
C SER A 259 26.30 -36.69 -1.21
N ASP A 260 26.97 -35.91 -2.06
CA ASP A 260 28.00 -34.97 -1.63
C ASP A 260 27.37 -33.62 -1.27
N LEU A 261 27.50 -33.19 -0.01
CA LEU A 261 26.98 -31.92 0.50
C LEU A 261 28.12 -30.93 0.84
N GLN A 262 29.35 -31.15 0.37
CA GLN A 262 30.47 -30.26 0.67
C GLN A 262 30.11 -28.80 0.36
N ASN A 263 30.26 -27.91 1.35
CA ASN A 263 29.93 -26.48 1.26
C ASN A 263 28.46 -26.14 0.94
N ALA A 264 27.54 -27.10 0.92
CA ALA A 264 26.12 -26.82 0.66
C ALA A 264 25.54 -25.96 1.78
N LYS A 265 24.87 -24.84 1.45
CA LYS A 265 24.25 -23.95 2.44
C LYS A 265 22.91 -24.52 2.87
N LEU A 266 22.72 -24.69 4.17
CA LEU A 266 21.54 -25.33 4.76
C LEU A 266 20.78 -24.41 5.72
N ASP A 267 21.03 -23.10 5.67
CA ASP A 267 20.40 -22.10 6.55
C ASP A 267 18.88 -22.27 6.60
N LYS A 268 18.37 -22.67 7.78
CA LYS A 268 16.92 -22.80 8.03
C LYS A 268 16.20 -23.80 7.12
N ALA A 269 16.92 -24.72 6.50
CA ALA A 269 16.30 -25.83 5.78
C ALA A 269 15.53 -26.75 6.75
N ILE A 270 14.43 -27.35 6.29
CA ILE A 270 13.77 -28.45 6.99
C ILE A 270 14.49 -29.73 6.57
N TRP A 271 15.19 -30.36 7.48
CA TRP A 271 16.04 -31.52 7.23
C TRP A 271 15.23 -32.81 7.01
N ILE A 272 15.92 -33.89 6.64
CA ILE A 272 15.31 -35.20 6.33
C ILE A 272 14.47 -35.78 7.47
N ASP A 273 14.81 -35.49 8.72
CA ASP A 273 14.09 -35.91 9.93
C ASP A 273 13.02 -34.88 10.38
N GLY A 274 12.87 -33.79 9.63
CA GLY A 274 11.91 -32.73 9.90
C GLY A 274 12.39 -31.63 10.86
N ARG A 275 13.62 -31.69 11.38
CA ARG A 275 14.19 -30.59 12.19
C ARG A 275 14.58 -29.41 11.29
N ILE A 276 14.63 -28.21 11.85
CA ILE A 276 15.07 -27.00 11.13
C ILE A 276 16.55 -26.80 11.42
N CYS A 277 17.37 -26.70 10.39
CA CYS A 277 18.81 -26.46 10.53
C CYS A 277 19.09 -25.05 11.06
N ALA A 278 20.10 -24.91 11.92
CA ALA A 278 20.52 -23.60 12.41
C ALA A 278 21.06 -22.70 11.28
N ALA A 279 21.04 -21.38 11.50
CA ALA A 279 21.72 -20.44 10.61
C ALA A 279 23.24 -20.70 10.60
N GLY A 280 23.88 -20.59 9.44
CA GLY A 280 25.28 -20.93 9.21
C GLY A 280 25.55 -22.43 9.04
N SER A 281 24.51 -23.27 8.90
CA SER A 281 24.68 -24.69 8.58
C SER A 281 25.29 -24.85 7.19
N ILE A 282 26.47 -25.45 7.10
CA ILE A 282 27.21 -25.67 5.85
C ILE A 282 27.62 -27.14 5.79
N GLY A 283 27.15 -27.83 4.74
CA GLY A 283 27.34 -29.25 4.45
C GLY A 283 26.72 -30.23 5.45
N ASN A 284 26.44 -29.79 6.68
CA ASN A 284 25.72 -30.53 7.68
C ASN A 284 24.70 -29.62 8.38
N CYS A 285 23.56 -30.20 8.73
CA CYS A 285 22.51 -29.53 9.49
C CYS A 285 22.88 -29.50 10.99
N LEU A 286 23.22 -28.31 11.50
CA LEU A 286 23.55 -28.06 12.91
C LEU A 286 22.27 -27.97 13.77
#